data_AF-A0A4C1XHC1-F1
#
_entry.id   AF-A0A4C1XHC1-F1
#
_cell.length_a   1.000
_cell.length_b   1.000
_cell.length_c   1.000
_cell.angle_alpha   90.00
_cell.angle_beta   90.00
_cell.angle_gamma   90.00
#
_symmetry.space_group_name_H-M   'P 1'
#
loop_
_entity.id
_entity.type
_entity.pdbx_description
1 polymer ?
#
loop_
_entity_poly.entity_id
_entity_poly.type
_entity_poly.pdbx_seq_one_letter_code
_entity_poly.pdbx_strand_id
1 'polypeptide(L)'
;MFSKIETERLLYIQLNQTELRSEEYIHLRDAIVNDGNVNPNELGRMVILPSTYTGSPRHMHEYVQDATTYVRAYCRLDLFITFTCKPTWDEIKELGNHLRIAMTLPHVYLNKN
;
A
#
# COMPACT_ATOMS: atom_id res chain seq x y z
N MET A 1 20.28 -9.27 -11.01
CA MET A 1 19.74 -10.44 -10.30
C MET A 1 18.31 -10.18 -9.82
N PHE A 2 18.04 -9.06 -9.14
CA PHE A 2 16.69 -8.67 -8.68
C PHE A 2 15.64 -8.57 -9.80
N SER A 3 16.00 -8.00 -10.96
CA SER A 3 15.08 -7.86 -12.09
C SER A 3 14.48 -9.17 -12.59
N LYS A 4 15.24 -10.27 -12.58
CA LYS A 4 14.76 -11.59 -12.99
C LYS A 4 13.71 -12.15 -12.02
N ILE A 5 14.01 -12.08 -10.71
CA ILE A 5 13.10 -12.53 -9.65
C ILE A 5 11.79 -11.73 -9.70
N GLU A 6 11.89 -10.41 -9.88
CA GLU A 6 10.72 -9.55 -9.97
C GLU A 6 9.86 -9.85 -11.21
N THR A 7 10.51 -10.17 -12.32
CA THR A 7 9.83 -10.58 -13.56
C THR A 7 9.07 -11.90 -13.36
N GLU A 8 9.68 -12.88 -12.70
CA GLU A 8 9.04 -14.16 -12.36
C GLU A 8 7.85 -13.98 -11.42
N ARG A 9 7.95 -13.08 -10.42
CA ARG A 9 6.83 -12.75 -9.53
C ARG A 9 5.66 -12.12 -10.28
N LEU A 10 5.94 -11.16 -11.17
CA LEU A 10 4.91 -10.54 -12.02
C LEU A 10 4.27 -11.55 -12.97
N LEU A 11 5.06 -12.46 -13.54
CA LEU A 11 4.56 -13.56 -14.38
C LEU A 11 3.62 -14.48 -13.59
N TYR A 12 4.01 -14.86 -12.37
CA TYR A 12 3.18 -15.67 -11.48
C TYR A 12 1.84 -14.98 -11.19
N ILE A 13 1.86 -13.68 -10.86
CA ILE A 13 0.64 -12.89 -10.63
C ILE A 13 -0.23 -12.84 -11.88
N GLN A 14 0.36 -12.69 -13.07
CA GLN A 14 -0.36 -12.65 -14.34
C GLN A 14 -1.01 -14.00 -14.70
N LEU A 15 -0.38 -15.13 -14.37
CA LEU A 15 -0.88 -16.46 -14.69
C LEU A 15 -1.93 -16.94 -13.69
N ASN A 16 -1.78 -16.64 -12.40
CA ASN A 16 -2.60 -17.19 -11.31
C ASN A 16 -3.65 -16.21 -10.77
N GLN A 17 -4.18 -15.31 -11.61
CA GLN A 17 -5.19 -14.32 -11.21
C GLN A 17 -6.41 -14.96 -10.51
N THR A 18 -6.88 -16.10 -11.01
CA THR A 18 -8.04 -16.82 -10.46
C THR A 18 -7.80 -17.30 -9.02
N GLU A 19 -6.61 -17.84 -8.74
CA GLU A 19 -6.21 -18.26 -7.38
C GLU A 19 -6.01 -17.07 -6.44
N LEU A 20 -5.57 -15.92 -6.97
CA LEU A 20 -5.45 -14.66 -6.25
C LEU A 20 -6.80 -13.97 -6.00
N ARG A 21 -7.91 -14.70 -6.16
CA ARG A 21 -9.30 -14.22 -6.00
C ARG A 21 -9.61 -13.04 -6.91
N SER A 22 -9.14 -13.06 -8.16
CA SER A 22 -9.42 -12.00 -9.14
C SER A 22 -10.91 -11.68 -9.32
N GLU A 23 -11.77 -12.66 -9.04
CA GLU A 23 -13.23 -12.55 -9.10
C GLU A 23 -13.81 -11.60 -8.04
N GLU A 24 -13.18 -11.43 -6.88
CA GLU A 24 -13.63 -10.45 -5.88
C GLU A 24 -13.43 -9.00 -6.36
N TYR A 25 -12.56 -8.82 -7.36
CA TYR A 25 -12.25 -7.53 -7.97
C TYR A 25 -13.06 -7.21 -9.23
N ILE A 26 -14.15 -7.95 -9.51
CA ILE A 26 -15.04 -7.68 -10.65
C ILE A 26 -15.54 -6.23 -10.62
N HIS A 27 -16.01 -5.75 -9.47
CA HIS A 27 -16.51 -4.37 -9.32
C HIS A 27 -15.45 -3.31 -9.61
N LEU A 28 -14.18 -3.61 -9.33
CA LEU A 28 -13.06 -2.71 -9.58
C LEU A 28 -12.68 -2.72 -11.07
N ARG A 29 -12.71 -3.89 -11.71
CA ARG A 29 -12.57 -4.00 -13.16
C ARG A 29 -13.67 -3.22 -13.87
N ASP A 30 -14.91 -3.36 -13.42
CA ASP A 30 -16.07 -2.68 -14.00
C ASP A 30 -15.98 -1.17 -13.81
N ALA A 31 -15.53 -0.71 -12.64
CA ALA A 31 -15.28 0.71 -12.38
C ALA A 31 -14.20 1.29 -13.33
N ILE A 32 -13.13 0.56 -13.61
CA ILE A 32 -12.07 0.98 -14.55
C ILE A 32 -12.59 1.01 -15.99
N VAL A 33 -13.38 0.01 -16.40
CA VAL A 33 -13.97 -0.04 -17.75
C VAL A 33 -15.00 1.08 -17.95
N ASN A 34 -15.74 1.44 -16.90
CA ASN A 34 -16.72 2.52 -16.94
C ASN A 34 -16.11 3.92 -16.80
N ASP A 35 -14.85 4.02 -16.37
CA ASP A 35 -14.09 5.25 -16.42
C ASP A 35 -13.76 5.49 -17.91
N GLY A 36 -14.58 6.30 -18.59
CA GLY A 36 -14.60 6.52 -20.05
C GLY A 36 -13.31 7.08 -20.67
N ASN A 37 -12.23 7.07 -19.91
CA ASN A 37 -10.88 7.42 -20.27
C ASN A 37 -10.06 6.21 -20.75
N VAL A 38 -10.61 4.99 -20.67
CA VAL A 38 -9.88 3.75 -20.98
C VAL A 38 -10.54 3.00 -22.13
N ASN A 39 -9.90 3.01 -23.30
CA ASN A 39 -10.34 2.24 -24.47
C ASN A 39 -10.17 0.73 -24.22
N PRO A 40 -11.25 -0.08 -24.19
CA PRO A 40 -11.15 -1.52 -23.95
C PRO A 40 -10.33 -2.28 -25.01
N ASN A 41 -10.20 -1.69 -26.21
CA ASN A 41 -9.45 -2.26 -27.34
C ASN A 41 -7.95 -1.91 -27.33
N GLU A 42 -7.51 -0.91 -26.53
CA GLU A 42 -6.09 -0.55 -26.38
C GLU A 42 -5.46 -1.20 -25.14
N LEU A 43 -6.28 -1.65 -24.20
CA LEU A 43 -5.83 -2.42 -23.06
C LEU A 43 -5.41 -3.82 -23.53
N GLY A 44 -4.14 -4.16 -23.34
CA GLY A 44 -3.71 -5.56 -23.32
C GLY A 44 -4.43 -6.36 -22.22
N ARG A 45 -3.91 -7.55 -21.88
CA ARG A 45 -4.46 -8.36 -20.78
C ARG A 45 -4.41 -7.57 -19.47
N MET A 46 -5.58 -7.20 -18.93
CA MET A 46 -5.70 -6.51 -17.66
C MET A 46 -5.31 -7.46 -16.51
N VAL A 47 -4.23 -7.13 -15.80
CA VAL A 47 -3.74 -7.89 -14.64
C VAL A 47 -3.90 -7.03 -13.40
N ILE A 48 -4.60 -7.57 -12.41
CA ILE A 48 -4.82 -6.91 -11.14
C ILE A 48 -3.69 -7.34 -10.19
N LEU A 49 -2.88 -6.37 -9.78
CA LEU A 49 -1.87 -6.59 -8.75
C LEU A 49 -2.55 -6.73 -7.38
N PRO A 50 -2.23 -7.76 -6.57
CA PRO A 50 -2.73 -7.87 -5.20
C PRO A 50 -2.08 -6.80 -4.30
N SER A 51 -2.72 -6.50 -3.17
CA SER A 51 -2.20 -5.51 -2.21
C SER A 51 -0.92 -5.95 -1.51
N THR A 52 -0.63 -7.26 -1.50
CA THR A 52 0.63 -7.84 -1.03
C THR A 52 1.84 -7.44 -1.89
N TYR A 53 1.62 -6.91 -3.10
CA TYR A 53 2.68 -6.39 -3.94
C TYR A 53 3.12 -5.01 -3.46
N THR A 54 4.26 -4.97 -2.77
CA THR A 54 4.86 -3.76 -2.20
C THR A 54 5.12 -2.70 -3.27
N GLY A 55 4.66 -1.47 -3.00
CA GLY A 55 4.78 -0.34 -3.93
C GLY A 55 3.66 -0.22 -4.95
N SER A 56 2.71 -1.17 -5.02
CA SER A 56 1.50 -0.97 -5.83
C SER A 56 0.60 0.12 -5.24
N PRO A 57 -0.24 0.78 -6.06
CA PRO A 57 -1.27 1.68 -5.55
C PRO A 57 -2.19 1.01 -4.51
N ARG A 58 -2.48 -0.29 -4.65
CA ARG A 58 -3.32 -1.04 -3.71
C ARG A 58 -2.65 -1.25 -2.36
N HIS A 59 -1.37 -1.60 -2.38
CA HIS A 59 -0.58 -1.73 -1.16
C HIS A 59 -0.62 -0.44 -0.33
N MET A 60 -0.45 0.72 -0.99
CA MET A 60 -0.54 2.01 -0.31
C MET A 60 -1.96 2.30 0.18
N HIS A 61 -2.98 1.96 -0.60
CA HIS A 61 -4.38 2.17 -0.23
C HIS A 61 -4.80 1.31 0.98
N GLU A 62 -4.34 0.06 1.06
CA GLU A 62 -4.58 -0.82 2.21
C GLU A 62 -3.99 -0.21 3.49
N TYR A 63 -2.74 0.28 3.45
CA TYR A 63 -2.15 0.96 4.62
C TYR A 63 -2.92 2.21 5.05
N VAL A 64 -3.43 2.99 4.10
CA VAL A 64 -4.26 4.15 4.43
C VAL A 64 -5.57 3.70 5.08
N GLN A 65 -6.22 2.66 4.55
CA GLN A 65 -7.44 2.12 5.13
C GLN A 65 -7.21 1.58 6.55
N ASP A 66 -6.14 0.83 6.78
CA ASP A 66 -5.76 0.31 8.10
C ASP A 66 -5.52 1.45 9.09
N ALA A 67 -4.74 2.45 8.68
CA ALA A 67 -4.49 3.63 9.49
C ALA A 67 -5.80 4.36 9.83
N THR A 68 -6.67 4.58 8.84
CA THR A 68 -7.96 5.24 9.10
C THR A 68 -8.89 4.41 10.00
N THR A 69 -8.84 3.08 9.91
CA THR A 69 -9.62 2.18 10.75
C THR A 69 -9.15 2.23 12.19
N TYR A 70 -7.83 2.15 12.40
CA TYR A 70 -7.23 2.30 13.72
C TYR A 70 -7.58 3.65 14.33
N VAL A 71 -7.44 4.72 13.55
CA VAL A 71 -7.71 6.05 14.05
C VAL A 71 -9.20 6.23 14.34
N ARG A 72 -10.12 5.76 13.49
CA ARG A 72 -11.57 5.77 13.79
C ARG A 72 -11.93 5.01 15.08
N ALA A 73 -11.23 3.92 15.37
CA ALA A 73 -11.50 3.09 16.54
C ALA A 73 -11.03 3.73 17.86
N TYR A 74 -9.88 4.43 17.84
CA TYR A 74 -9.21 4.88 19.07
C TYR A 74 -9.07 6.40 19.21
N CYS A 75 -9.32 7.16 18.16
CA CYS A 75 -9.06 8.59 18.11
C CYS A 75 -10.17 9.36 17.36
N ARG A 76 -10.43 10.59 17.79
CA ARG A 76 -11.19 11.55 16.98
C ARG A 76 -10.21 12.34 16.13
N LEU A 77 -10.26 12.16 14.81
CA LEU A 77 -9.37 12.83 13.86
C LEU A 77 -9.76 14.28 13.66
N ASP A 78 -9.04 15.19 14.30
CA ASP A 78 -9.13 16.63 14.00
C ASP A 78 -8.04 17.10 13.01
N LEU A 79 -6.93 16.35 12.84
CA LEU A 79 -5.85 16.70 11.90
C LEU A 79 -5.08 15.48 11.42
N PHE A 80 -4.84 15.38 10.11
CA PHE A 80 -3.98 14.34 9.49
C PHE A 80 -2.69 15.00 8.97
N ILE A 81 -1.54 14.62 9.52
CA ILE A 81 -0.22 15.12 9.09
C ILE A 81 0.57 13.98 8.46
N THR A 82 0.84 14.10 7.16
CA THR A 82 1.78 13.23 6.44
C THR A 82 3.14 13.91 6.35
N PHE A 83 4.18 13.28 6.87
CA PHE A 83 5.56 13.70 6.65
C PHE A 83 6.29 12.68 5.80
N THR A 84 7.02 13.14 4.79
CA THR A 84 7.93 12.31 4.00
C THR A 84 9.26 12.21 4.73
N CYS A 85 9.54 11.05 5.32
CA CYS A 85 10.81 10.77 5.98
C CYS A 85 11.69 9.90 5.09
N LYS A 86 12.89 10.42 4.73
CA LYS A 86 13.90 9.64 4.01
C LYS A 86 14.86 9.03 5.03
N PRO A 87 14.99 7.69 5.15
CA PRO A 87 15.74 7.02 6.21
C PRO A 87 17.24 7.33 6.23
N THR A 88 17.76 7.99 5.19
CA THR A 88 19.16 8.43 5.12
C THR A 88 19.43 9.73 5.89
N TRP A 89 18.39 10.45 6.29
CA TRP A 89 18.49 11.71 7.03
C TRP A 89 19.03 11.46 8.45
N ASP A 90 19.92 12.34 8.88
CA ASP A 90 20.65 12.16 10.14
C ASP A 90 19.73 12.29 11.36
N GLU A 91 18.67 13.09 11.23
CA GLU A 91 17.58 13.23 12.21
C GLU A 91 16.86 11.89 12.48
N ILE A 92 16.74 11.02 11.46
CA ILE A 92 16.12 9.70 11.60
C ILE A 92 17.10 8.69 12.22
N LYS A 93 18.40 8.80 11.90
CA LYS A 93 19.44 7.94 12.49
C LYS A 93 19.62 8.24 13.98
N GLU A 94 19.56 9.51 14.38
CA GLU A 94 19.59 9.92 15.79
C GLU A 94 18.36 9.40 16.55
N LEU A 95 17.15 9.49 15.96
CA LEU A 95 15.94 8.89 16.54
C LEU A 95 16.08 7.37 16.70
N GLY A 96 16.60 6.68 15.67
CA GLY A 96 16.78 5.22 15.67
C GLY A 96 17.76 4.72 16.75
N ASN A 97 18.77 5.52 17.10
CA ASN A 97 19.73 5.19 18.15
C ASN A 97 19.13 5.36 19.56
N HIS A 98 18.22 6.32 19.76
CA HIS A 98 17.50 6.50 21.03
C HIS A 98 16.32 5.52 21.22
N LEU A 99 15.75 4.98 20.14
CA LEU A 99 14.53 4.14 20.15
C LEU A 99 14.79 2.64 19.96
N ARG A 100 16.00 2.13 20.19
CA ARG A 100 16.32 0.67 20.11
C ARG A 100 15.49 -0.23 21.06
N ILE A 101 14.63 0.34 21.91
CA ILE A 101 13.71 -0.40 22.79
C ILE A 101 12.27 -0.48 22.20
N ALA A 102 11.93 0.27 21.14
CA ALA A 102 10.53 0.46 20.72
C ALA A 102 10.21 0.12 19.24
N MET A 103 10.95 -0.81 18.62
CA MET A 103 10.64 -1.27 17.24
C MET A 103 9.68 -2.47 17.17
N THR A 104 8.77 -2.58 18.14
CA THR A 104 7.54 -3.34 17.97
C THR A 104 6.40 -2.41 18.37
N LEU A 105 5.54 -2.09 17.39
CA LEU A 105 4.37 -1.18 17.40
C LEU A 105 4.62 0.17 16.73
N PRO A 106 3.86 0.50 15.68
CA PRO A 106 3.86 1.83 15.13
C PRO A 106 2.81 2.70 15.85
N HIS A 107 3.16 3.98 16.02
CA HIS A 107 2.30 5.16 16.12
C HIS A 107 1.99 5.80 17.49
N VAL A 108 2.59 7.00 17.62
CA VAL A 108 2.08 8.25 18.20
C VAL A 108 2.03 8.33 19.74
N TYR A 109 3.02 9.04 20.28
CA TYR A 109 2.91 9.74 21.55
C TYR A 109 3.19 11.23 21.35
N LEU A 110 2.15 12.05 21.49
CA LEU A 110 2.25 13.41 21.99
C LEU A 110 1.16 13.58 23.03
N ASN A 111 1.51 13.35 24.29
CA ASN A 111 0.70 13.82 25.41
C ASN A 111 1.28 15.17 25.85
N LYS A 112 0.54 16.24 25.59
CA LYS A 112 0.67 17.51 26.32
C LYS A 112 -0.59 17.66 27.15
N ASN A 113 -0.48 17.34 28.43
CA ASN A 113 -0.87 18.15 29.59
C ASN A 113 -0.33 17.49 30.86
#